data_AF-A0A4R0HL57-F1
#
_entry.id   AF-A0A4R0HL57-F1
#
_cell.length_a   1.000
_cell.length_b   1.000
_cell.length_c   1.000
_cell.angle_alpha   90.00
_cell.angle_beta   90.00
_cell.angle_gamma   90.00
#
_symmetry.space_group_name_H-M   'P 1'
#
loop_
_entity.id
_entity.type
_entity.pdbx_description
1 polymer ?
#
loop_
_entity_poly.entity_id
_entity_poly.type
_entity_poly.pdbx_seq_one_letter_code
_entity_poly.pdbx_strand_id
1 'polypeptide(L)'
;MAEDTEVRRAVIAASPELQERERTKLASVTAALRDGLEERGLPAENAALMAQVGSAVLQNAFSRWIDGGGQRTFRSCVDAVVESLRGELDN
;
A
#
# COMPACT_ATOMS: atom_id res chain seq x y z
N MET A 1 -10.61 18.12 -2.90
CA MET A 1 -9.72 17.10 -2.27
C MET A 1 -9.34 15.99 -3.23
N ALA A 2 -10.26 15.43 -4.04
CA ALA A 2 -9.90 14.49 -5.12
C ALA A 2 -8.97 15.11 -6.19
N GLU A 3 -9.21 16.37 -6.55
CA GLU A 3 -8.42 17.15 -7.53
C GLU A 3 -6.92 17.25 -7.16
N ASP A 4 -6.60 17.46 -5.88
CA ASP A 4 -5.21 17.57 -5.39
C ASP A 4 -4.42 16.25 -5.49
N THR A 5 -5.13 15.12 -5.50
CA THR A 5 -4.52 13.78 -5.50
C THR A 5 -4.23 13.28 -6.90
N GLU A 6 -5.14 13.53 -7.83
CA GLU A 6 -4.88 13.31 -9.25
C GLU A 6 -3.73 14.19 -9.73
N VAL A 7 -3.69 15.45 -9.29
CA VAL A 7 -2.53 16.34 -9.52
C VAL A 7 -1.25 15.78 -8.92
N ARG A 8 -1.26 15.34 -7.64
CA ARG A 8 -0.08 14.70 -7.02
C ARG A 8 0.39 13.47 -7.80
N ARG A 9 -0.53 12.57 -8.21
CA ARG A 9 -0.18 11.37 -8.99
C ARG A 9 0.39 11.75 -10.35
N ALA A 10 -0.19 12.73 -11.04
CA ALA A 10 0.30 13.22 -12.32
C ALA A 10 1.70 13.85 -12.19
N VAL A 11 1.95 14.65 -11.14
CA VAL A 11 3.26 15.25 -10.86
C VAL A 11 4.31 14.18 -10.59
N ILE A 12 4.00 13.16 -9.78
CA ILE A 12 4.92 12.04 -9.52
C ILE A 12 5.17 11.25 -10.80
N ALA A 13 4.13 10.96 -11.59
CA ALA A 13 4.26 10.23 -12.85
C ALA A 13 5.10 10.98 -13.89
N ALA A 14 5.06 12.31 -13.90
CA ALA A 14 5.78 13.15 -14.85
C ALA A 14 7.29 13.34 -14.54
N SER A 15 7.77 12.98 -13.35
CA SER A 15 9.19 13.16 -12.94
C SER A 15 9.84 11.82 -12.57
N PRO A 16 10.89 11.38 -13.32
CA PRO A 16 11.66 10.18 -12.98
C PRO A 16 12.22 10.20 -11.55
N GLU A 17 12.68 11.36 -11.08
CA GLU A 17 13.23 11.54 -9.72
C GLU A 17 12.17 11.31 -8.65
N LEU A 18 10.94 11.80 -8.87
CA LEU A 18 9.83 11.59 -7.95
C LEU A 18 9.35 10.14 -7.96
N GLN A 19 9.34 9.48 -9.11
CA GLN A 19 9.05 8.05 -9.18
C GLN A 19 10.10 7.23 -8.41
N GLU A 20 11.39 7.54 -8.58
CA GLU A 20 12.47 6.85 -7.88
C GLU A 20 12.38 7.04 -6.36
N ARG A 21 12.07 8.26 -5.92
CA ARG A 21 11.81 8.56 -4.52
C ARG A 21 10.61 7.77 -3.98
N GLU A 22 9.53 7.65 -4.74
CA GLU A 22 8.36 6.89 -4.29
C GLU A 22 8.66 5.39 -4.21
N ARG A 23 9.39 4.83 -5.19
CA ARG A 23 9.89 3.44 -5.12
C ARG A 23 10.76 3.20 -3.90
N THR A 24 11.69 4.12 -3.62
CA THR A 24 12.57 4.03 -2.44
C THR A 24 11.77 4.04 -1.13
N LYS A 25 10.74 4.90 -1.01
CA LYS A 25 9.87 4.92 0.18
C LYS A 25 9.11 3.61 0.33
N LEU A 26 8.55 3.08 -0.76
CA LEU A 26 7.82 1.81 -0.73
C LEU A 26 8.73 0.66 -0.33
N ALA A 27 9.97 0.62 -0.84
CA ALA A 27 10.96 -0.35 -0.43
C ALA A 27 11.26 -0.27 1.08
N SER A 28 11.38 0.94 1.63
CA SER A 28 11.59 1.15 3.07
C SER A 28 10.39 0.68 3.92
N VAL A 29 9.15 0.92 3.47
CA VAL A 29 7.94 0.45 4.17
C VAL A 29 7.87 -1.07 4.16
N THR A 30 8.11 -1.69 3.00
CA THR A 30 8.13 -3.16 2.87
C THR A 30 9.21 -3.78 3.75
N ALA A 31 10.41 -3.19 3.80
CA ALA A 31 11.48 -3.67 4.68
C ALA A 31 11.07 -3.61 6.16
N ALA A 32 10.51 -2.49 6.61
CA ALA A 32 10.04 -2.35 8.00
C ALA A 32 8.91 -3.35 8.35
N LEU A 33 8.01 -3.64 7.40
CA LEU A 33 6.98 -4.66 7.59
C LEU A 33 7.60 -6.05 7.76
N ARG A 34 8.57 -6.42 6.90
CA ARG A 34 9.27 -7.71 6.99
C ARG A 34 9.95 -7.84 8.34
N ASP A 35 10.76 -6.86 8.72
CA ASP A 35 11.56 -6.91 9.95
C ASP A 35 10.63 -7.03 11.17
N GLY A 36 9.53 -6.27 11.22
CA GLY A 36 8.54 -6.39 12.28
C GLY A 36 7.78 -7.73 12.31
N LEU A 37 7.58 -8.39 11.16
CA LEU A 37 6.98 -9.73 11.09
C LEU A 37 7.95 -10.82 11.57
N GLU A 38 9.24 -10.70 11.23
CA GLU A 38 10.29 -11.59 11.72
C GLU A 38 10.45 -11.48 13.24
N GLU A 39 10.46 -10.26 13.78
CA GLU A 39 10.47 -10.01 15.24
C GLU A 39 9.29 -10.66 15.97
N ARG A 40 8.15 -10.85 15.27
CA ARG A 40 6.95 -11.52 15.79
C ARG A 40 6.98 -13.03 15.59
N GLY A 41 8.08 -13.59 15.08
CA GLY A 41 8.31 -15.02 14.92
C GLY A 41 7.84 -15.60 13.59
N LEU A 42 7.50 -14.79 12.60
CA LEU A 42 7.16 -15.29 11.27
C LEU A 42 8.45 -15.72 10.54
N PRO A 43 8.49 -16.91 9.90
CA PRO A 43 9.66 -17.34 9.13
C PRO A 43 10.04 -16.32 8.05
N ALA A 44 11.34 -16.10 7.81
CA ALA A 44 11.83 -15.03 6.93
C ALA A 44 11.22 -15.05 5.51
N GLU A 45 11.06 -16.24 4.91
CA GLU A 45 10.41 -16.40 3.60
C GLU A 45 8.95 -15.93 3.60
N ASN A 46 8.20 -16.27 4.67
CA ASN A 46 6.81 -15.87 4.85
C ASN A 46 6.71 -14.39 5.23
N ALA A 47 7.63 -13.87 6.04
CA ALA A 47 7.70 -12.45 6.39
C ALA A 47 7.95 -11.58 5.16
N ALA A 48 8.85 -11.98 4.28
CA ALA A 48 9.11 -11.27 3.03
C ALA A 48 7.87 -11.24 2.12
N LEU A 49 7.18 -12.37 1.94
CA LEU A 49 5.95 -12.44 1.16
C LEU A 49 4.83 -11.59 1.78
N MET A 50 4.59 -11.75 3.07
CA MET A 50 3.55 -11.00 3.79
C MET A 50 3.82 -9.50 3.82
N ALA A 51 5.08 -9.08 3.89
CA ALA A 51 5.44 -7.67 3.80
C ALA A 51 5.11 -7.07 2.43
N GLN A 52 5.37 -7.81 1.35
CA GLN A 52 5.00 -7.36 0.00
C GLN A 52 3.48 -7.26 -0.15
N VAL A 53 2.73 -8.27 0.30
CA VAL A 53 1.26 -8.27 0.27
C VAL A 53 0.71 -7.12 1.12
N GLY A 54 1.19 -6.94 2.34
CA GLY A 54 0.77 -5.84 3.22
C GLY A 54 1.07 -4.46 2.64
N SER A 55 2.23 -4.28 2.01
CA SER A 55 2.61 -3.05 1.30
C SER A 55 1.68 -2.77 0.10
N ALA A 56 1.29 -3.81 -0.65
CA ALA A 56 0.33 -3.69 -1.76
C ALA A 56 -1.08 -3.32 -1.26
N VAL A 57 -1.55 -3.94 -0.18
CA VAL A 57 -2.84 -3.61 0.46
C VAL A 57 -2.85 -2.16 0.93
N LEU A 58 -1.80 -1.71 1.63
CA LEU A 58 -1.65 -0.34 2.11
C LEU A 58 -1.74 0.68 0.96
N GLN A 59 -1.01 0.48 -0.13
CA GLN A 59 -1.02 1.40 -1.28
C GLN A 59 -2.39 1.51 -1.95
N ASN A 60 -3.08 0.37 -2.13
CA ASN A 60 -4.42 0.34 -2.70
C ASN A 60 -5.44 1.01 -1.78
N ALA A 61 -5.39 0.73 -0.48
CA ALA A 61 -6.26 1.34 0.50
C ALA A 61 -6.04 2.85 0.60
N PHE A 62 -4.78 3.30 0.57
CA PHE A 62 -4.43 4.72 0.61
C PHE A 62 -4.98 5.45 -0.62
N SER A 63 -4.80 4.89 -1.81
CA SER A 63 -5.35 5.46 -3.05
C SER A 63 -6.87 5.59 -2.98
N ARG A 64 -7.58 4.51 -2.58
CA ARG A 64 -9.05 4.51 -2.42
C ARG A 64 -9.53 5.51 -1.35
N TRP A 65 -8.77 5.68 -0.27
CA TRP A 65 -9.12 6.59 0.82
C TRP A 65 -9.06 8.04 0.36
N ILE A 66 -7.96 8.39 -0.31
CA ILE A 66 -7.76 9.73 -0.83
C ILE A 66 -8.80 10.05 -1.93
N ASP A 67 -9.02 9.12 -2.86
CA ASP A 67 -10.03 9.25 -3.94
C ASP A 67 -11.45 9.36 -3.36
N GLY A 68 -11.69 8.80 -2.17
CA GLY A 68 -12.95 8.89 -1.44
C GLY A 68 -13.26 10.27 -0.87
N GLY A 69 -12.37 11.27 -0.97
CA GLY A 69 -12.68 12.66 -0.67
C GLY A 69 -13.17 12.93 0.76
N GLY A 70 -12.76 12.11 1.73
CA GLY A 70 -13.20 12.19 3.13
C GLY A 70 -14.52 11.46 3.46
N GLN A 71 -15.17 10.85 2.45
CA GLN A 71 -16.41 10.07 2.65
C GLN A 71 -16.16 8.65 3.17
N ARG A 72 -14.92 8.18 3.10
CA ARG A 72 -14.50 6.85 3.56
C ARG A 72 -13.39 7.01 4.59
N THR A 73 -13.38 6.15 5.60
CA THR A 73 -12.26 6.07 6.52
C THR A 73 -11.15 5.25 5.88
N PHE A 74 -9.90 5.50 6.26
CA PHE A 74 -8.79 4.68 5.77
C PHE A 74 -8.98 3.20 6.13
N ARG A 75 -9.53 2.91 7.32
CA ARG A 75 -9.88 1.56 7.76
C ARG A 75 -10.84 0.86 6.79
N SER A 76 -11.94 1.50 6.40
CA SER A 76 -12.90 0.87 5.48
C SER A 76 -12.30 0.62 4.09
N CYS A 77 -11.32 1.43 3.68
CA CYS A 77 -10.57 1.16 2.45
C CYS A 77 -9.62 -0.04 2.58
N VAL A 78 -8.95 -0.21 3.73
CA VAL A 78 -8.13 -1.41 4.01
C VAL A 78 -9.00 -2.65 4.00
N ASP A 79 -10.12 -2.65 4.73
CA ASP A 79 -11.03 -3.78 4.82
C ASP A 79 -11.53 -4.18 3.43
N ALA A 80 -11.96 -3.21 2.61
CA ALA A 80 -12.42 -3.46 1.25
C ALA A 80 -11.33 -4.00 0.30
N VAL A 81 -10.06 -3.68 0.53
CA VAL A 81 -8.95 -4.24 -0.28
C VAL A 81 -8.63 -5.65 0.18
N VAL A 82 -8.62 -5.92 1.49
CA VAL A 82 -8.39 -7.25 2.04
C VAL A 82 -9.50 -8.23 1.63
N GLU A 83 -10.76 -7.81 1.68
CA GLU A 83 -11.87 -8.65 1.20
C GLU A 83 -11.75 -8.97 -0.29
N SER A 84 -11.39 -7.98 -1.11
CA SER A 84 -11.14 -8.20 -2.54
C SER A 84 -10.00 -9.19 -2.76
N LEU A 85 -8.88 -9.05 -2.04
CA LEU A 85 -7.75 -9.97 -2.15
C LEU A 85 -8.13 -11.39 -1.74
N ARG A 86 -8.87 -11.54 -0.63
CA ARG A 86 -9.31 -12.85 -0.15
C ARG A 86 -10.24 -13.53 -1.14
N GLY A 87 -11.21 -12.80 -1.68
CA GLY A 87 -12.14 -13.33 -2.68
C GLY A 87 -11.46 -13.86 -3.95
N GLU A 88 -10.33 -13.27 -4.36
CA GLU A 88 -9.54 -13.75 -5.50
C GLU A 88 -8.64 -14.94 -5.18
N LEU A 89 -8.25 -15.14 -3.91
CA LEU A 89 -7.41 -16.27 -3.47
C LEU A 89 -8.21 -17.52 -3.12
N ASP A 90 -9.47 -17.36 -2.73
CA ASP A 90 -10.38 -18.45 -2.35
C ASP A 90 -11.10 -19.09 -3.57
N ASN A 91 -10.77 -18.64 -4.79
CA ASN A 91 -11.38 -19.06 -6.06
C ASN A 91 -10.46 -20.04 -6.83
#